data_AF-A0A0F9PZ20-F1
#
_entry.id   AF-A0A0F9PZ20-F1
#
_cell.length_a   1.000
_cell.length_b   1.000
_cell.length_c   1.000
_cell.angle_alpha   90.00
_cell.angle_beta   90.00
_cell.angle_gamma   90.00
#
_symmetry.space_group_name_H-M   'P 1'
#
loop_
_entity.id
_entity.type
_entity.pdbx_description
1 polymer ?
#
loop_
_entity_poly.entity_id
_entity_poly.type
_entity_poly.pdbx_seq_one_letter_code
_entity_poly.pdbx_strand_id
1 'polypeptide(L)'
;MAKYKNIQELAGAFKSGKLKDWVLMVDNDSTYLRWNAGLPDGIVDDADEAADFQDKKSDEGEELWDSPEVYILGEALTAAGIPNMGV
;
A
#
# COMPACT_ATOMS: atom_id res chain seq x y z
N MET A 1 9.33 -11.91 5.31
CA MET A 1 8.72 -12.60 4.14
C MET A 1 7.23 -12.27 4.17
N ALA A 2 6.72 -11.51 3.19
CA ALA A 2 5.37 -10.97 3.28
C ALA A 2 4.25 -12.01 3.36
N LYS A 3 3.13 -11.62 3.98
CA LYS A 3 1.93 -12.45 4.15
C LYS A 3 1.29 -12.81 2.82
N TYR A 4 1.06 -11.83 1.95
CA TYR A 4 0.45 -12.04 0.64
C TYR A 4 1.54 -12.24 -0.40
N LYS A 5 1.54 -13.39 -1.07
CA LYS A 5 2.65 -13.80 -1.94
C LYS A 5 2.54 -13.30 -3.37
N ASN A 6 1.36 -12.85 -3.78
CA ASN A 6 1.08 -12.39 -5.13
C ASN A 6 -0.14 -11.44 -5.15
N ILE A 7 -0.33 -10.77 -6.29
CA ILE A 7 -1.39 -9.77 -6.46
C ILE A 7 -2.81 -10.34 -6.33
N GLN A 8 -3.01 -11.63 -6.63
CA GLN A 8 -4.33 -12.28 -6.53
C GLN A 8 -4.74 -12.48 -5.06
N GLU A 9 -3.80 -12.92 -4.21
CA GLU A 9 -4.01 -13.02 -2.76
C GLU A 9 -4.27 -11.64 -2.14
N LEU A 10 -3.48 -10.64 -2.53
CA LEU A 10 -3.65 -9.26 -2.05
C LEU A 10 -5.03 -8.70 -2.46
N ALA A 11 -5.43 -8.87 -3.72
CA ALA A 11 -6.74 -8.47 -4.21
C ALA A 11 -7.88 -9.19 -3.48
N GLY A 12 -7.71 -10.47 -3.12
CA GLY A 12 -8.65 -11.22 -2.28
C GLY A 12 -8.77 -10.64 -0.87
N ALA A 13 -7.67 -10.19 -0.28
CA ALA A 13 -7.68 -9.53 1.04
C ALA A 13 -8.42 -8.18 1.02
N PHE A 14 -8.23 -7.38 -0.02
CA PHE A 14 -9.02 -6.15 -0.23
C PHE A 14 -10.51 -6.44 -0.42
N LYS A 15 -10.87 -7.37 -1.32
CA LYS A 15 -12.28 -7.75 -1.57
C LYS A 15 -13.00 -8.28 -0.34
N SER A 16 -12.28 -8.97 0.55
CA SER A 16 -12.83 -9.49 1.81
C SER A 16 -12.87 -8.47 2.95
N GLY A 17 -12.39 -7.24 2.74
CA GLY A 17 -12.35 -6.19 3.76
C GLY A 17 -11.25 -6.35 4.81
N LYS A 18 -10.35 -7.33 4.67
CA LYS A 18 -9.21 -7.54 5.60
C LYS A 18 -8.21 -6.38 5.58
N LEU A 19 -8.20 -5.61 4.48
CA LEU A 19 -7.33 -4.46 4.25
C LEU A 19 -8.13 -3.15 4.15
N LYS A 20 -9.29 -3.05 4.81
CA LYS A 20 -10.20 -1.89 4.70
C LYS A 20 -9.57 -0.54 5.09
N ASP A 21 -8.55 -0.57 5.95
CA ASP A 21 -7.86 0.62 6.47
C ASP A 21 -6.51 0.86 5.77
N TRP A 22 -6.21 0.09 4.73
CA TRP A 22 -4.98 0.15 3.95
C TRP A 22 -5.27 0.59 2.52
N VAL A 23 -4.27 1.17 1.86
CA VAL A 23 -4.27 1.44 0.42
C VAL A 23 -3.03 0.84 -0.23
N LEU A 24 -3.17 0.33 -1.45
CA LEU A 24 -2.05 -0.08 -2.28
C LEU A 24 -1.51 1.14 -3.02
N MET A 25 -0.27 1.50 -2.71
CA MET A 25 0.48 2.52 -3.42
C MET A 25 1.23 1.85 -4.56
N VAL A 26 1.21 2.48 -5.73
CA VAL A 26 2.03 2.08 -6.87
C VAL A 26 2.96 3.24 -7.18
N ASP A 27 4.25 3.00 -7.02
CA ASP A 27 5.32 3.89 -7.45
C ASP A 27 5.90 3.38 -8.77
N ASN A 28 6.73 4.18 -9.44
CA ASN A 28 7.35 3.82 -10.72
C ASN A 28 8.16 2.53 -10.65
N ASP A 29 8.77 2.28 -9.49
CA ASP A 29 9.69 1.17 -9.31
C ASP A 29 9.17 0.11 -8.36
N SER A 30 8.11 0.36 -7.58
CA SER A 30 7.67 -0.59 -6.53
C SER A 30 6.19 -0.43 -6.14
N THR A 31 5.68 -1.34 -5.32
CA THR A 31 4.32 -1.24 -4.77
C THR A 31 4.31 -1.48 -3.28
N TYR A 32 3.77 -0.59 -2.48
CA TYR A 32 3.75 -0.78 -1.02
C TYR A 32 2.36 -0.53 -0.45
N LEU A 33 2.09 -1.10 0.73
CA LEU A 33 0.86 -0.82 1.47
C LEU A 33 1.07 0.39 2.38
N ARG A 34 0.14 1.33 2.32
CA ARG A 34 0.10 2.49 3.22
C ARG A 34 -1.14 2.43 4.10
N TRP A 35 -0.96 2.68 5.39
CA TRP A 35 -2.07 2.85 6.33
C TRP A 35 -2.84 4.13 6.03
N ASN A 36 -4.16 4.05 5.98
CA ASN A 36 -5.04 5.15 5.56
C ASN A 36 -6.17 5.49 6.56
N ALA A 37 -6.42 4.64 7.57
CA ALA A 37 -7.19 5.11 8.71
C ALA A 37 -6.31 6.13 9.48
N GLY A 38 -6.87 7.23 9.97
CA GLY A 38 -6.07 8.27 10.63
C GLY A 38 -5.31 7.78 11.87
N LEU A 39 -4.65 8.71 12.56
CA LEU A 39 -4.00 8.40 13.83
C LEU A 39 -5.04 7.91 14.86
N PRO A 40 -4.65 7.00 15.76
CA PRO A 40 -5.46 6.61 16.91
C PRO A 40 -5.89 7.82 17.74
N ASP A 41 -7.08 7.74 18.34
CA ASP A 41 -7.57 8.78 19.26
C ASP A 41 -6.55 9.04 20.37
N GLY A 42 -6.20 10.31 20.54
CA GLY A 42 -5.26 10.77 21.58
C GLY A 42 -3.81 10.90 21.13
N ILE A 43 -3.46 10.51 19.89
CA ILE A 43 -2.16 10.83 19.30
C ILE A 43 -2.25 12.15 18.52
N VAL A 44 -1.31 13.06 18.79
CA VAL A 44 -1.18 14.34 18.10
C VAL A 44 -0.20 14.18 16.94
N ASP A 45 -0.55 14.70 15.76
CA ASP A 45 0.17 14.48 14.49
C ASP A 45 1.66 14.91 14.52
N ASP A 46 1.98 15.98 15.25
CA ASP A 46 3.35 16.51 15.38
C ASP A 46 4.11 15.98 16.61
N ALA A 47 3.62 14.91 17.25
CA ALA A 47 4.27 14.31 18.40
C ALA A 47 5.12 13.09 18.01
N ASP A 48 6.13 12.78 18.83
CA ASP A 48 7.00 11.61 18.60
C ASP A 48 6.19 10.30 18.51
N GLU A 49 5.07 10.21 19.25
CA GLU A 49 4.17 9.06 19.20
C GLU A 49 3.47 8.87 17.84
N ALA A 50 3.26 9.95 17.08
CA ALA A 50 2.71 9.85 15.72
C ALA A 50 3.74 9.30 14.75
N ALA A 51 5.00 9.73 14.86
CA ALA A 51 6.11 9.19 14.07
C ALA A 51 6.30 7.70 14.36
N ASP A 52 6.38 7.32 15.65
CA ASP A 52 6.48 5.92 16.09
C ASP A 52 5.33 5.05 15.59
N PHE A 53 4.11 5.61 15.53
CA PHE A 53 2.95 4.91 14.99
C PHE A 53 3.08 4.70 13.48
N GLN A 54 3.48 5.73 12.74
CA GLN A 54 3.67 5.65 11.29
C GLN A 54 4.77 4.66 10.93
N ASP A 55 5.89 4.65 11.65
CA ASP A 55 6.99 3.70 11.46
C ASP A 55 6.50 2.27 11.66
N LYS A 56 5.78 1.99 12.76
CA LYS A 56 5.18 0.66 12.99
C LYS A 56 4.21 0.25 11.88
N LYS A 57 3.44 1.21 11.33
CA LYS A 57 2.53 0.93 10.22
C LYS A 57 3.27 0.70 8.91
N SER A 58 4.43 1.31 8.71
CA SER A 58 5.31 0.99 7.59
C SER A 58 5.81 -0.46 7.70
N ASP A 59 6.33 -0.84 8.87
CA ASP A 59 6.80 -2.22 9.13
C ASP A 59 5.68 -3.24 8.92
N GLU A 60 4.48 -2.99 9.46
CA GLU A 60 3.31 -3.84 9.23
C GLU A 60 2.96 -3.92 7.72
N GLY A 61 3.11 -2.83 6.98
CA GLY A 61 2.89 -2.78 5.55
C GLY A 61 3.82 -3.72 4.78
N GLU A 62 5.11 -3.71 5.11
CA GLU A 62 6.13 -4.60 4.53
C GLU A 62 5.89 -6.08 4.90
N GLU A 63 5.49 -6.34 6.14
CA GLU A 63 5.10 -7.69 6.58
C GLU A 63 3.88 -8.22 5.83
N LEU A 64 2.96 -7.34 5.42
CA LEU A 64 1.80 -7.71 4.62
C LEU A 64 2.15 -7.89 3.15
N TRP A 65 2.98 -7.02 2.58
CA TRP A 65 3.32 -6.95 1.16
C TRP A 65 4.79 -6.53 0.93
N ASP A 66 5.58 -7.43 0.36
CA ASP A 66 7.06 -7.33 0.23
C ASP A 66 7.44 -6.55 -1.03
N SER A 67 6.96 -5.31 -1.09
CA SER A 67 7.09 -4.33 -2.17
C SER A 67 7.82 -4.77 -3.44
N PRO A 68 7.21 -5.65 -4.27
CA PRO A 68 7.87 -6.12 -5.46
C PRO A 68 8.04 -4.94 -6.42
N GLU A 69 9.16 -4.93 -7.13
CA GLU A 69 9.40 -3.90 -8.14
C GLU A 69 8.37 -4.00 -9.27
N VAL A 70 7.77 -2.88 -9.66
CA VAL A 70 6.67 -2.88 -10.65
C VAL A 70 7.01 -2.01 -11.85
N TYR A 71 7.63 -2.61 -12.86
CA TYR A 71 7.93 -1.99 -14.15
C TYR A 71 6.69 -1.69 -15.03
N ILE A 72 5.47 -1.85 -14.51
CA ILE A 72 4.26 -2.10 -15.31
C ILE A 72 3.08 -1.18 -14.91
N LEU A 73 3.32 0.05 -14.45
CA LEU A 73 2.21 1.01 -14.40
C LEU A 73 1.82 1.44 -15.82
N GLY A 74 2.81 1.71 -16.69
CA GLY A 74 2.58 2.07 -18.09
C GLY A 74 1.88 0.97 -18.90
N GLU A 75 2.33 -0.29 -18.81
CA GLU A 75 1.70 -1.37 -19.58
C GLU A 75 0.35 -1.81 -18.99
N ALA A 76 0.15 -1.75 -17.66
CA ALA A 76 -1.14 -2.08 -17.05
C ALA A 76 -2.20 -1.04 -17.37
N LEU A 77 -1.85 0.26 -17.35
CA LEU A 77 -2.75 1.33 -17.79
C LEU A 77 -3.11 1.20 -19.28
N THR A 78 -2.11 0.87 -20.12
CA THR A 78 -2.32 0.59 -21.55
C THR A 78 -3.24 -0.61 -21.77
N ALA A 79 -3.02 -1.73 -21.06
CA ALA A 79 -3.84 -2.94 -21.16
C ALA A 79 -5.28 -2.75 -20.65
N ALA A 80 -5.48 -1.85 -19.66
CA ALA A 80 -6.79 -1.48 -19.14
C ALA A 80 -7.53 -0.46 -20.02
N GLY A 81 -6.91 0.02 -21.11
CA GLY A 81 -7.48 1.06 -21.98
C GLY A 81 -7.60 2.41 -21.29
N ILE A 82 -6.87 2.63 -20.20
CA ILE A 82 -6.85 3.89 -19.47
C ILE A 82 -5.78 4.76 -20.15
N PRO A 83 -6.16 5.90 -20.78
CA PRO A 83 -5.18 6.76 -21.42
C PRO A 83 -4.18 7.27 -20.39
N ASN A 84 -2.94 6.81 -20.51
CA ASN A 84 -1.80 7.35 -19.78
C ASN A 84 -1.43 8.67 -20.45
N MET A 85 -2.01 9.78 -19.99
CA MET A 85 -1.61 11.13 -20.40
C MET A 85 -0.28 11.45 -19.73
N GLY A 86 0.79 10.81 -20.20
CA GLY A 86 2.15 10.97 -19.70
C GLY A 86 2.47 12.42 -19.37
N VAL A 87 3.20 12.59 -18.27
CA VAL A 87 3.64 13.86 -17.67
C VAL A 87 3.88 14.98 -18.68
#